data_AF-W9I696-F1
#
_entry.id   AF-W9I696-F1
#
_cell.length_a   1.000
_cell.length_b   1.000
_cell.length_c   1.000
_cell.angle_alpha   90.00
_cell.angle_beta   90.00
_cell.angle_gamma   90.00
#
_symmetry.space_group_name_H-M   'P 1'
#
loop_
_entity.id
_entity.type
_entity.pdbx_description
1 polymer ?
#
loop_
_entity_poly.entity_id
_entity_poly.type
_entity_poly.pdbx_seq_one_letter_code
_entity_poly.pdbx_strand_id
1 'polypeptide(L)'
;MAGDEEHDGATVQEILIEACRRNNLDLLNDCLEDKSDAEISKLLNETTTVMGNHLYHEAASRGNYEIIDHLLDQPEFECDPINRSEGDTPLHSAIRWINSEPPAQRPFGNALVEMMLEAGSSTRVKNKARLTPYQLVDPTNTELREIIQKHEYANQNAGDFINVNNSTSHGGAVLDVPDDSDDDAEFSGSDEEERAEWERRRKEKQRK
;
A
#
# COMPACT_ATOMS: atom_id res chain seq x y z
N MET A 1 -26.71 53.02 -7.25
CA MET A 1 -25.43 52.31 -7.43
C MET A 1 -25.20 51.48 -6.19
N ALA A 2 -25.43 50.17 -6.29
CA ALA A 2 -24.95 49.16 -5.37
C ALA A 2 -24.35 48.09 -6.29
N GLY A 3 -23.08 47.77 -6.08
CA GLY A 3 -22.28 46.99 -7.00
C GLY A 3 -22.84 45.58 -7.16
N ASP A 4 -22.92 45.12 -8.40
CA ASP A 4 -22.90 43.71 -8.72
C ASP A 4 -21.59 43.14 -8.19
N GLU A 5 -21.63 42.54 -6.99
CA GLU A 5 -20.60 41.62 -6.54
C GLU A 5 -20.74 40.37 -7.42
N GLU A 6 -20.02 40.33 -8.54
CA GLU A 6 -19.75 39.08 -9.26
C GLU A 6 -19.03 38.14 -8.28
N HIS A 7 -19.80 37.26 -7.63
CA HIS A 7 -19.24 36.11 -6.94
C HIS A 7 -18.57 35.22 -8.00
N ASP A 8 -17.25 35.32 -8.09
CA ASP A 8 -16.45 34.36 -8.85
C ASP A 8 -16.76 32.96 -8.28
N GLY A 9 -17.31 32.08 -9.11
CA GLY A 9 -17.79 30.77 -8.68
C GLY A 9 -16.65 29.90 -8.13
N ALA A 10 -17.01 28.84 -7.40
CA ALA A 10 -16.01 27.86 -6.97
C ALA A 10 -15.31 27.24 -8.17
N THR A 11 -13.98 27.15 -8.13
CA THR A 11 -13.21 26.50 -9.18
C THR A 11 -13.50 24.99 -9.20
N VAL A 12 -13.31 24.33 -10.35
CA VAL A 12 -13.47 22.87 -10.49
C VAL A 12 -12.69 22.11 -9.41
N GLN A 13 -11.47 22.54 -9.11
CA GLN A 13 -10.63 21.93 -8.07
C GLN A 13 -11.25 22.06 -6.67
N GLU A 14 -11.80 23.22 -6.34
CA GLU A 14 -12.47 23.46 -5.05
C GLU A 14 -13.76 22.64 -4.93
N ILE A 15 -14.52 22.51 -6.03
CA ILE A 15 -15.73 21.67 -6.07
C ILE A 15 -15.37 20.20 -5.82
N LEU A 16 -14.33 19.68 -6.49
CA LEU A 16 -13.86 18.31 -6.27
C LEU A 16 -13.38 18.08 -4.83
N ILE A 17 -12.64 19.04 -4.26
CA ILE A 17 -12.20 18.97 -2.86
C ILE A 17 -13.41 18.93 -1.91
N GLU A 18 -14.41 19.79 -2.11
CA GLU A 18 -15.61 19.81 -1.28
C GLU A 18 -16.48 18.55 -1.46
N ALA A 19 -16.58 18.01 -2.67
CA ALA A 19 -17.23 16.73 -2.93
C ALA A 19 -16.56 15.60 -2.12
N CYS A 20 -15.23 15.52 -2.18
CA CYS A 20 -14.46 14.53 -1.41
C CYS A 20 -14.57 14.73 0.10
N ARG A 21 -14.67 15.96 0.61
CA ARG A 21 -14.83 16.24 2.05
C ARG A 21 -16.18 15.86 2.60
N ARG A 22 -17.24 16.02 1.80
CA ARG A 22 -18.63 15.82 2.22
C ARG A 22 -19.18 14.44 1.88
N ASN A 23 -18.35 13.55 1.32
CA ASN A 23 -18.79 12.28 0.75
C ASN A 23 -19.94 12.47 -0.25
N ASN A 24 -19.83 13.48 -1.12
CA ASN A 24 -20.89 13.82 -2.08
C ASN A 24 -20.49 13.32 -3.47
N LEU A 25 -20.87 12.06 -3.76
CA LEU A 25 -20.54 11.40 -5.01
C LEU A 25 -21.23 12.06 -6.22
N ASP A 26 -22.49 12.50 -6.05
CA ASP A 26 -23.24 13.16 -7.12
C ASP A 26 -22.52 14.43 -7.57
N LEU A 27 -22.09 15.28 -6.62
CA LEU A 27 -21.34 16.49 -6.94
C LEU A 27 -20.00 16.19 -7.62
N LEU A 28 -19.32 15.11 -7.22
CA LEU A 28 -18.08 14.67 -7.87
C LEU A 28 -18.36 14.32 -9.34
N ASN A 29 -19.39 13.51 -9.59
CA ASN A 29 -19.75 13.02 -10.93
C ASN A 29 -20.25 14.14 -11.83
N ASP A 30 -21.14 15.00 -11.35
CA ASP A 30 -21.61 16.18 -12.07
C ASP A 30 -20.44 17.09 -12.47
N CYS A 31 -19.42 17.21 -11.60
CA CYS A 31 -18.24 18.00 -11.89
C CYS A 31 -17.34 17.36 -12.98
N LEU A 32 -17.44 16.05 -13.21
CA LEU A 32 -16.61 15.28 -14.13
C LEU A 32 -17.32 14.89 -15.44
N GLU A 33 -18.66 14.94 -15.49
CA GLU A 33 -19.51 14.40 -16.58
C GLU A 33 -19.07 14.82 -18.00
N ASP A 34 -18.74 16.09 -18.19
CA ASP A 34 -18.38 16.66 -19.50
C ASP A 34 -16.88 16.54 -19.87
N LYS A 35 -16.09 15.78 -19.11
CA LYS A 35 -14.63 15.71 -19.28
C LYS A 35 -14.21 14.40 -19.93
N SER A 36 -13.11 14.44 -20.69
CA SER A 36 -12.51 13.22 -21.21
C SER A 36 -11.82 12.43 -20.09
N ASP A 37 -11.70 11.10 -20.25
CA ASP A 37 -11.04 10.23 -19.27
C ASP A 37 -9.64 10.74 -18.89
N ALA A 38 -8.86 11.22 -19.86
CA ALA A 38 -7.54 11.80 -19.62
C ALA A 38 -7.57 13.07 -18.76
N GLU A 39 -8.60 13.91 -18.94
CA GLU A 39 -8.81 15.09 -18.10
C GLU A 39 -9.28 14.71 -16.69
N ILE A 40 -10.12 13.69 -16.57
CA ILE A 40 -10.59 13.16 -15.28
C ILE A 40 -9.40 12.63 -14.48
N SER A 41 -8.61 11.70 -15.03
CA SER A 41 -7.44 11.13 -14.33
C SER A 41 -6.45 12.23 -13.93
N LYS A 42 -6.22 13.20 -14.82
CA LYS A 42 -5.36 14.36 -14.51
C LYS A 42 -5.92 15.19 -13.34
N LEU A 43 -7.19 15.55 -13.38
CA LEU A 43 -7.81 16.33 -12.30
C LEU A 43 -7.78 15.58 -10.97
N LEU A 44 -8.11 14.29 -10.98
CA LEU A 44 -8.17 13.51 -9.75
C LEU A 44 -6.79 13.32 -9.10
N ASN A 45 -5.75 13.12 -9.90
CA ASN A 45 -4.38 12.93 -9.42
C ASN A 45 -3.68 14.25 -9.06
N GLU A 46 -3.88 15.33 -9.82
CA GLU A 46 -3.16 16.60 -9.64
C GLU A 46 -3.85 17.59 -8.69
N THR A 47 -5.16 17.44 -8.44
CA THR A 47 -5.89 18.36 -7.56
C THR A 47 -5.41 18.20 -6.13
N THR A 48 -4.89 19.29 -5.56
CA THR A 48 -4.41 19.34 -4.19
C THR A 48 -4.95 20.54 -3.44
N THR A 49 -5.15 20.38 -2.13
CA THR A 49 -5.51 21.50 -1.26
C THR A 49 -4.32 22.43 -1.01
N VAL A 50 -4.57 23.57 -0.38
CA VAL A 50 -3.49 24.48 0.08
C VAL A 50 -2.48 23.79 1.02
N MET A 51 -2.86 22.72 1.71
CA MET A 51 -1.96 21.93 2.55
C MET A 51 -1.19 20.87 1.75
N GLY A 52 -1.47 20.73 0.46
CA GLY A 52 -0.88 19.72 -0.41
C GLY A 52 -1.43 18.32 -0.16
N ASN A 53 -2.67 18.21 0.30
CA ASN A 53 -3.41 16.95 0.35
C ASN A 53 -4.09 16.72 -1.00
N HIS A 54 -4.00 15.52 -1.55
CA HIS A 54 -4.76 15.14 -2.73
C HIS A 54 -6.22 14.87 -2.37
N LEU A 55 -7.09 14.78 -3.37
CA LEU A 55 -8.50 14.40 -3.17
C LEU A 55 -8.63 13.10 -2.36
N TYR A 56 -7.75 12.14 -2.63
CA TYR A 56 -7.72 10.87 -1.93
C TYR A 56 -7.40 11.03 -0.43
N HIS A 57 -6.45 11.90 -0.06
CA HIS A 57 -6.18 12.21 1.36
C HIS A 57 -7.37 12.86 2.04
N GLU A 58 -8.05 13.80 1.36
CA GLU A 58 -9.21 14.50 1.94
C GLU A 58 -10.36 13.52 2.21
N ALA A 59 -10.62 12.59 1.31
CA ALA A 59 -11.61 11.53 1.51
C ALA A 59 -11.19 10.55 2.61
N ALA A 60 -9.94 10.07 2.59
CA ALA A 60 -9.39 9.12 3.57
C ALA A 60 -9.34 9.69 5.00
N SER A 61 -9.02 10.97 5.15
CA SER A 61 -8.97 11.66 6.46
C SER A 61 -10.31 11.75 7.19
N ARG A 62 -11.41 11.40 6.50
CA ARG A 62 -12.78 11.46 7.01
C ARG A 62 -13.50 10.12 6.93
N GLY A 63 -12.87 9.08 6.40
CA GLY A 63 -13.49 7.78 6.19
C GLY A 63 -14.61 7.79 5.15
N ASN A 64 -14.51 8.65 4.13
CA ASN A 64 -15.54 8.82 3.09
C ASN A 64 -15.47 7.66 2.08
N TYR A 65 -16.07 6.53 2.46
CA TYR A 65 -15.97 5.25 1.76
C TYR A 65 -16.45 5.31 0.31
N GLU A 66 -17.60 5.91 0.04
CA GLU A 66 -18.19 5.95 -1.32
C GLU A 66 -17.34 6.75 -2.30
N ILE A 67 -16.77 7.88 -1.85
CA ILE A 67 -15.82 8.65 -2.66
C ILE A 67 -14.55 7.84 -2.90
N ILE A 68 -14.02 7.17 -1.88
CA ILE A 68 -12.78 6.39 -2.01
C ILE A 68 -12.96 5.25 -3.01
N ASP A 69 -14.05 4.48 -2.87
CA ASP A 69 -14.43 3.41 -3.80
C ASP A 69 -14.49 3.93 -5.24
N HIS A 70 -15.23 5.03 -5.45
CA HIS A 70 -15.36 5.61 -6.78
C HIS A 70 -14.04 6.17 -7.35
N LEU A 71 -13.18 6.74 -6.51
CA LEU A 71 -11.87 7.23 -6.93
C LEU A 71 -10.96 6.08 -7.36
N LEU A 72 -10.97 4.97 -6.61
CA LEU A 72 -10.16 3.79 -6.88
C LEU A 72 -10.59 3.03 -8.15
N ASP A 73 -11.86 3.16 -8.55
CA ASP A 73 -12.38 2.61 -9.80
C ASP A 73 -11.92 3.39 -11.05
N GLN A 74 -11.35 4.59 -10.89
CA GLN A 74 -10.95 5.41 -12.03
C GLN A 74 -9.69 4.87 -12.73
N PRO A 75 -9.63 4.94 -14.07
CA PRO A 75 -8.44 4.54 -14.80
C PRO A 75 -7.26 5.47 -14.48
N GLU A 76 -6.07 4.87 -14.37
CA GLU A 76 -4.81 5.59 -14.11
C GLU A 76 -4.84 6.44 -12.82
N PHE A 77 -5.65 6.05 -11.83
CA PHE A 77 -5.67 6.71 -10.53
C PHE A 77 -4.44 6.33 -9.69
N GLU A 78 -3.81 7.33 -9.07
CA GLU A 78 -2.62 7.15 -8.23
C GLU A 78 -3.03 6.79 -6.79
N CYS A 79 -2.66 5.59 -6.34
CA CYS A 79 -3.04 5.07 -5.03
C CYS A 79 -2.18 5.58 -3.88
N ASP A 80 -0.91 5.94 -4.14
CA ASP A 80 0.06 6.33 -3.10
C ASP A 80 0.60 7.78 -3.24
N PRO A 81 -0.25 8.79 -3.49
CA PRO A 81 0.23 10.18 -3.53
C PRO A 81 0.71 10.60 -2.14
N ILE A 82 1.80 11.38 -2.08
CA ILE A 82 2.41 11.81 -0.82
C ILE A 82 2.05 13.27 -0.54
N ASN A 83 1.41 13.53 0.60
CA ASN A 83 1.03 14.90 0.94
C ASN A 83 2.25 15.77 1.30
N ARG A 84 2.12 17.08 1.06
CA ARG A 84 3.23 18.02 1.33
C ARG A 84 3.48 18.22 2.81
N SER A 85 2.44 18.19 3.65
CA SER A 85 2.55 18.51 5.08
C SER A 85 3.34 17.46 5.85
N GLU A 86 2.84 16.22 5.91
CA GLU A 86 3.38 15.15 6.76
C GLU A 86 4.17 14.10 5.98
N GLY A 87 4.08 14.10 4.65
CA GLY A 87 4.58 13.00 3.82
C GLY A 87 3.71 11.75 3.93
N ASP A 88 2.47 11.88 4.34
CA ASP A 88 1.52 10.79 4.51
C ASP A 88 0.95 10.37 3.14
N THR A 89 0.75 9.07 2.95
CA THR A 89 -0.11 8.53 1.87
C THR A 89 -1.58 8.57 2.31
N PRO A 90 -2.56 8.37 1.40
CA PRO A 90 -3.97 8.28 1.77
C PRO A 90 -4.22 7.18 2.81
N LEU A 91 -3.49 6.05 2.71
CA LEU A 91 -3.54 4.96 3.67
C LEU A 91 -3.12 5.40 5.10
N HIS A 92 -2.11 6.26 5.23
CA HIS A 92 -1.77 6.86 6.54
C HIS A 92 -2.93 7.70 7.08
N SER A 93 -3.58 8.48 6.22
CA SER A 93 -4.71 9.35 6.60
C SER A 93 -5.92 8.54 7.07
N ALA A 94 -6.25 7.45 6.38
CA ALA A 94 -7.32 6.53 6.78
C ALA A 94 -7.04 5.88 8.15
N ILE A 95 -5.79 5.46 8.41
CA ILE A 95 -5.40 4.86 9.70
C ILE A 95 -5.49 5.89 10.84
N ARG A 96 -5.06 7.13 10.60
CA ARG A 96 -5.21 8.21 11.59
C ARG A 96 -6.68 8.50 11.89
N TRP A 97 -7.52 8.49 10.85
CA TRP A 97 -8.95 8.68 11.00
C TRP A 97 -9.56 7.58 11.88
N ILE A 98 -9.36 6.30 11.56
CA ILE A 98 -9.94 5.21 12.37
C ILE A 98 -9.40 5.16 13.81
N ASN A 99 -8.15 5.60 14.05
CA ASN A 99 -7.60 5.73 15.40
C ASN A 99 -8.27 6.85 16.21
N SER A 100 -8.82 7.88 15.53
CA SER A 100 -9.54 8.99 16.17
C SER A 100 -11.01 8.68 16.43
N GLU A 101 -11.55 7.65 15.78
CA GLU A 101 -12.93 7.22 15.92
C GLU A 101 -13.16 6.27 17.12
N PRO A 102 -14.40 6.19 17.64
CA PRO A 102 -14.74 5.23 18.68
C PRO A 102 -14.50 3.78 18.23
N PRO A 103 -14.19 2.85 19.16
CA PRO A 103 -14.00 1.43 18.83
C PRO A 103 -15.15 0.77 18.08
N ALA A 104 -16.38 1.30 18.18
CA ALA A 104 -17.54 0.84 17.43
C ALA A 104 -17.41 1.02 15.90
N GLN A 105 -16.60 1.98 15.44
CA GLN A 105 -16.35 2.22 14.01
C GLN A 105 -15.25 1.33 13.42
N ARG A 106 -14.52 0.58 14.26
CA ARG A 106 -13.39 -0.28 13.83
C ARG A 106 -13.76 -1.20 12.67
N PRO A 107 -14.89 -1.94 12.68
CA PRO A 107 -15.22 -2.82 11.55
C PRO A 107 -15.35 -2.05 10.23
N PHE A 108 -15.93 -0.85 10.26
CA PHE A 108 -16.07 -0.01 9.07
C PHE A 108 -14.71 0.52 8.59
N GLY A 109 -13.88 1.05 9.50
CA GLY A 109 -12.54 1.52 9.13
C GLY A 109 -11.62 0.39 8.68
N ASN A 110 -11.78 -0.82 9.22
CA ASN A 110 -11.05 -2.01 8.82
C ASN A 110 -11.43 -2.41 7.38
N ALA A 111 -12.72 -2.43 7.04
CA ALA A 111 -13.20 -2.68 5.68
C ALA A 111 -12.75 -1.59 4.69
N LEU A 112 -12.71 -0.33 5.11
CA LEU A 112 -12.18 0.77 4.30
C LEU A 112 -10.69 0.54 3.98
N VAL A 113 -9.88 0.24 4.99
CA VAL A 113 -8.45 -0.02 4.79
C VAL A 113 -8.23 -1.27 3.94
N GLU A 114 -9.02 -2.32 4.14
CA GLU A 114 -8.97 -3.53 3.31
C GLU A 114 -9.20 -3.22 1.83
N MET A 115 -10.25 -2.47 1.49
CA MET A 115 -10.50 -2.01 0.11
C MET A 115 -9.32 -1.20 -0.46
N MET A 116 -8.78 -0.25 0.32
CA MET A 116 -7.63 0.55 -0.13
C MET A 116 -6.41 -0.33 -0.44
N LEU A 117 -6.17 -1.37 0.36
CA LEU A 117 -5.08 -2.32 0.15
C LEU A 117 -5.31 -3.18 -1.09
N GLU A 118 -6.53 -3.69 -1.28
CA GLU A 118 -6.94 -4.47 -2.45
C GLU A 118 -6.80 -3.66 -3.75
N ALA A 119 -7.07 -2.36 -3.71
CA ALA A 119 -6.84 -1.44 -4.82
C ALA A 119 -5.35 -1.10 -5.05
N GLY A 120 -4.44 -1.64 -4.26
CA GLY A 120 -2.99 -1.54 -4.46
C GLY A 120 -2.27 -0.50 -3.62
N SER A 121 -2.91 0.09 -2.59
CA SER A 121 -2.24 1.04 -1.68
C SER A 121 -1.06 0.38 -0.95
N SER A 122 0.10 1.04 -0.94
CA SER A 122 1.32 0.48 -0.37
C SER A 122 1.40 0.65 1.15
N THR A 123 1.66 -0.46 1.84
CA THR A 123 1.92 -0.48 3.29
C THR A 123 3.37 -0.13 3.65
N ARG A 124 4.24 0.02 2.64
CA ARG A 124 5.69 0.15 2.84
C ARG A 124 6.19 1.59 2.81
N VAL A 125 5.39 2.52 2.25
CA VAL A 125 5.76 3.93 2.16
C VAL A 125 5.89 4.51 3.56
N LYS A 126 6.94 5.29 3.78
CA LYS A 126 7.21 5.94 5.06
C LYS A 126 6.93 7.43 4.95
N ASN A 127 6.25 7.97 5.94
CA ASN A 127 6.05 9.41 6.04
C ASN A 127 7.31 10.16 6.50
N LYS A 128 7.21 11.48 6.69
CA LYS A 128 8.35 12.30 7.17
C LYS A 128 8.82 11.91 8.57
N ALA A 129 7.94 11.33 9.40
CA ALA A 129 8.30 10.77 10.70
C ALA A 129 8.97 9.38 10.58
N ARG A 130 9.18 8.88 9.36
CA ARG A 130 9.70 7.54 9.03
C ARG A 130 8.83 6.39 9.51
N LEU A 131 7.54 6.66 9.72
CA LEU A 131 6.57 5.67 10.13
C LEU A 131 5.84 5.12 8.91
N THR A 132 5.57 3.81 8.90
CA THR A 132 4.69 3.17 7.91
C THR A 132 3.22 3.22 8.38
N PRO A 133 2.25 3.00 7.48
CA PRO A 133 0.83 2.89 7.86
C PRO A 133 0.62 1.87 8.99
N TYR A 134 1.24 0.68 8.89
CA TYR A 134 1.17 -0.36 9.92
C TYR A 134 1.62 0.13 11.30
N GLN A 135 2.67 0.96 11.37
CA GLN A 135 3.21 1.48 12.62
C GLN A 135 2.30 2.53 13.27
N LEU A 136 1.40 3.16 12.50
CA LEU A 136 0.43 4.10 13.03
C LEU A 136 -0.82 3.43 13.61
N VAL A 137 -1.08 2.14 13.30
CA VAL A 137 -2.28 1.45 13.78
C VAL A 137 -2.31 1.35 15.30
N ASP A 138 -3.46 1.69 15.91
CA ASP A 138 -3.71 1.49 17.34
C ASP A 138 -3.38 0.03 17.74
N PRO A 139 -2.47 -0.20 18.71
CA PRO A 139 -2.13 -1.54 19.18
C PRO A 139 -3.32 -2.38 19.66
N THR A 140 -4.40 -1.73 20.09
CA THR A 140 -5.63 -2.40 20.54
C THR A 140 -6.58 -2.78 19.40
N ASN A 141 -6.36 -2.29 18.18
CA ASN A 141 -7.07 -2.73 16.98
C ASN A 141 -6.29 -3.89 16.33
N THR A 142 -6.36 -5.06 16.95
CA THR A 142 -5.65 -6.26 16.48
C THR A 142 -6.12 -6.70 15.10
N GLU A 143 -7.40 -6.54 14.79
CA GLU A 143 -7.99 -6.91 13.50
C GLU A 143 -7.38 -6.11 12.34
N LEU A 144 -7.23 -4.78 12.47
CA LEU A 144 -6.59 -3.96 11.44
C LEU A 144 -5.13 -4.34 11.21
N ARG A 145 -4.41 -4.66 12.29
CA ARG A 145 -3.03 -5.14 12.20
C ARG A 145 -2.94 -6.45 11.45
N GLU A 146 -3.87 -7.37 11.71
CA GLU A 146 -3.96 -8.65 11.00
C GLU A 146 -4.28 -8.46 9.51
N ILE A 147 -5.19 -7.57 9.14
CA ILE A 147 -5.54 -7.26 7.74
C ILE A 147 -4.29 -6.79 6.99
N ILE A 148 -3.57 -5.80 7.53
CA ILE A 148 -2.36 -5.27 6.90
C ILE A 148 -1.26 -6.35 6.80
N GLN A 149 -1.06 -7.16 7.84
CA GLN A 149 -0.07 -8.24 7.82
C GLN A 149 -0.41 -9.33 6.80
N LYS A 150 -1.68 -9.74 6.71
CA LYS A 150 -2.16 -10.71 5.72
C LYS A 150 -1.93 -10.19 4.30
N HIS A 151 -2.23 -8.92 4.05
CA HIS A 151 -1.97 -8.27 2.78
C HIS A 151 -0.47 -8.23 2.45
N GLU A 152 0.38 -7.86 3.41
CA GLU A 152 1.84 -7.85 3.21
C GLU A 152 2.41 -9.23 2.89
N TYR A 153 1.89 -10.29 3.51
CA TYR A 153 2.27 -11.67 3.24
C TYR A 153 1.82 -12.09 1.84
N ALA A 154 0.57 -11.81 1.46
CA ALA A 154 0.05 -12.09 0.13
C ALA A 154 0.89 -11.40 -0.96
N ASN A 155 1.25 -10.14 -0.75
CA ASN A 155 2.00 -9.35 -1.73
C ASN A 155 3.48 -9.81 -1.86
N GLN A 156 4.08 -10.33 -0.78
CA GLN A 156 5.42 -10.95 -0.84
C GLN A 156 5.41 -12.25 -1.65
N ASN A 157 4.37 -13.07 -1.45
CA ASN A 157 4.26 -14.37 -2.12
C ASN A 157 3.84 -14.23 -3.59
N ALA A 158 3.11 -13.17 -3.95
CA ALA A 158 2.79 -12.85 -5.34
C ALA A 158 4.06 -12.53 -6.17
N GLY A 159 5.11 -12.01 -5.54
CA GLY A 159 6.38 -11.69 -6.19
C GLY A 159 7.33 -12.88 -6.41
N ASP A 160 7.02 -14.08 -5.91
CA ASP A 160 7.92 -15.26 -5.91
C ASP A 160 7.53 -16.34 -6.97
N PHE A 161 6.75 -15.98 -7.99
CA PHE A 161 6.56 -16.84 -9.17
C PHE A 161 7.69 -16.63 -10.19
N ILE A 162 8.87 -17.19 -9.93
CA ILE A 162 9.86 -17.43 -10.99
C ILE A 162 9.29 -18.54 -11.89
N ASN A 163 8.91 -18.19 -13.11
CA ASN A 163 8.48 -19.14 -14.14
C ASN A 163 9.69 -20.00 -14.58
N VAL A 164 9.92 -21.12 -13.89
CA VAL A 164 10.91 -22.11 -14.30
C VAL A 164 10.30 -22.98 -15.41
N ASN A 165 10.21 -22.46 -16.64
CA ASN A 165 10.37 -23.34 -17.81
C ASN A 165 10.69 -22.64 -19.16
N ASN A 166 11.85 -23.06 -19.71
CA ASN A 166 12.25 -23.16 -21.13
C ASN A 166 12.68 -21.85 -21.86
N SER A 167 13.86 -21.68 -22.50
CA SER A 167 14.86 -22.62 -23.02
C SER A 167 16.23 -21.93 -23.26
N THR A 168 17.31 -22.69 -23.07
CA THR A 168 18.68 -22.65 -23.64
C THR A 168 19.07 -21.56 -24.66
N SER A 169 20.08 -20.72 -24.36
CA SER A 169 21.40 -20.66 -25.08
C SER A 169 22.29 -19.46 -24.68
N HIS A 170 23.43 -19.79 -24.04
CA HIS A 170 24.79 -19.21 -24.13
C HIS A 170 25.03 -17.69 -24.20
N GLY A 171 25.58 -17.15 -23.11
CA GLY A 171 26.42 -15.95 -23.09
C GLY A 171 27.21 -15.90 -21.77
N GLY A 172 28.48 -16.29 -21.80
CA GLY A 172 29.27 -16.61 -20.62
C GLY A 172 29.61 -15.45 -19.69
N ALA A 173 29.57 -15.74 -18.39
CA ALA A 173 30.42 -15.13 -17.37
C ALA A 173 30.72 -16.23 -16.34
N VAL A 174 31.92 -16.80 -16.43
CA VAL A 174 32.50 -17.67 -15.41
C VAL A 174 32.72 -16.82 -14.16
N LEU A 175 31.79 -16.91 -13.21
CA LEU A 175 32.04 -16.53 -11.83
C LEU A 175 32.71 -17.73 -11.17
N ASP A 176 34.00 -17.53 -10.88
CA ASP A 176 34.84 -18.38 -10.04
C ASP A 176 34.16 -18.57 -8.69
N VAL A 177 33.60 -19.77 -8.46
CA VAL A 177 33.10 -20.18 -7.15
C VAL A 177 34.31 -20.78 -6.43
N PRO A 178 34.73 -20.23 -5.27
CA PRO A 178 35.72 -20.91 -4.44
C PRO A 178 35.13 -22.26 -4.02
N ASP A 179 35.89 -23.32 -4.23
CA ASP A 179 35.69 -24.65 -3.67
C ASP A 179 35.77 -24.56 -2.14
N ASP A 180 34.65 -24.20 -1.50
CA ASP A 180 34.53 -24.25 -0.05
C ASP A 180 34.27 -25.72 0.31
N SER A 181 35.33 -26.37 0.78
CA SER A 181 35.31 -27.72 1.32
C SER A 181 34.34 -27.75 2.50
N ASP A 182 33.19 -28.38 2.27
CA ASP A 182 32.04 -28.58 3.15
C ASP A 182 32.35 -29.51 4.34
N ASP A 183 33.42 -29.21 5.10
CA ASP A 183 33.98 -30.05 6.15
C ASP A 183 33.59 -29.61 7.58
N ASP A 184 32.89 -28.46 7.74
CA ASP A 184 32.57 -27.85 9.05
C ASP A 184 31.07 -27.70 9.36
N ALA A 185 30.19 -28.45 8.70
CA ALA A 185 28.78 -28.47 9.07
C ALA A 185 28.58 -29.13 10.45
N GLU A 186 28.16 -28.39 11.48
CA GLU A 186 27.83 -28.96 12.80
C GLU A 186 26.46 -29.67 12.76
N PHE A 187 26.40 -30.88 13.33
CA PHE A 187 25.19 -31.71 13.34
C PHE A 187 24.07 -31.08 14.20
N SER A 188 23.03 -30.57 13.54
CA SER A 188 21.88 -29.90 14.16
C SER A 188 20.72 -30.85 14.57
N GLY A 189 20.88 -32.16 14.43
CA GLY A 189 19.84 -33.13 14.79
C GLY A 189 19.72 -33.32 16.30
N SER A 190 18.49 -33.44 16.79
CA SER A 190 18.19 -33.69 18.21
C SER A 190 18.01 -35.18 18.54
N ASP A 191 18.00 -36.04 17.52
CA ASP A 191 17.78 -37.48 17.64
C ASP A 191 19.09 -38.28 17.51
N GLU A 192 19.22 -39.36 18.30
CA GLU A 192 20.43 -40.18 18.41
C GLU A 192 20.66 -41.07 17.18
N GLU A 193 19.58 -41.51 16.49
CA GLU A 193 19.73 -42.29 15.25
C GLU A 193 20.27 -41.42 14.11
N GLU A 194 19.81 -40.18 13.99
CA GLU A 194 20.27 -39.24 12.97
C GLU A 194 21.75 -38.88 13.16
N ARG A 195 22.23 -38.80 14.41
CA ARG A 195 23.64 -38.53 14.75
C ARG A 195 24.55 -39.64 14.26
N ALA A 196 24.14 -40.88 14.48
CA ALA A 196 24.91 -42.06 14.08
C ALA A 196 25.01 -42.20 12.55
N GLU A 197 23.99 -41.79 11.81
CA GLU A 197 24.02 -41.77 10.34
C GLU A 197 24.89 -40.64 9.79
N TRP A 198 24.83 -39.46 10.41
CA TRP A 198 25.65 -38.32 10.02
C TRP A 198 27.15 -38.60 10.21
N GLU A 199 27.55 -39.18 11.35
CA GLU A 199 28.94 -39.54 11.60
C GLU A 199 29.47 -40.59 10.62
N ARG A 200 28.63 -41.57 10.23
CA ARG A 200 29.00 -42.58 9.22
C ARG A 200 29.28 -41.94 7.87
N ARG A 201 28.42 -41.03 7.42
CA ARG A 201 28.57 -40.33 6.12
C ARG A 201 29.79 -39.42 6.11
N ARG A 202 30.08 -38.73 7.21
CA ARG A 202 31.29 -37.88 7.34
C ARG A 202 32.57 -38.72 7.27
N LYS A 203 32.61 -39.85 7.97
CA LYS A 203 33.76 -40.77 7.96
C LYS A 203 34.00 -41.45 6.61
N GLU A 204 32.95 -41.63 5.81
CA GLU A 204 33.06 -42.17 4.45
C GLU A 204 33.58 -41.13 3.45
N LYS A 205 33.18 -39.86 3.60
CA LYS A 205 33.73 -38.73 2.84
C LYS A 205 35.22 -38.50 3.13
N GLN A 206 35.65 -38.59 4.40
CA GLN A 206 37.07 -38.40 4.78
C GLN A 206 38.01 -39.55 4.33
N ARG A 207 37.45 -40.66 3.83
CA ARG A 207 38.21 -41.82 3.35
C ARG A 207 38.39 -41.87 1.84
N LYS A 208 37.82 -40.90 1.10
CA LYS A 208 37.89 -40.80 -0.35
C LYS A 208 38.82 -39.65 -0.74
#